data_AF-A0AAP5JSL2-F1
#
_entry.id   AF-A0AAP5JSL2-F1
#
_cell.length_a   1.000
_cell.length_b   1.000
_cell.length_c   1.000
_cell.angle_alpha   90.00
_cell.angle_beta   90.00
_cell.angle_gamma   90.00
#
_symmetry.space_group_name_H-M   'P 1'
#
loop_
_entity.id
_entity.type
_entity.pdbx_description
1 polymer ?
#
loop_
_entity_poly.entity_id
_entity_poly.type
_entity_poly.pdbx_seq_one_letter_code
_entity_poly.pdbx_strand_id
1 'polypeptide(L)'
;MDALLKLSKVCLSLKKWNLTEQFADELRILSTIRYQEELLLMKEGKTEPLITERPLVVYYGQSYLIKSIALFKQGHYEKAKQYIEGYEDLGWFEILDEQGKKKVDKFRLWAIANK
;
A
#
# COMPACT_ATOMS: atom_id res chain seq x y z
N MET A 1 -3.89 -8.69 -7.09
CA MET A 1 -3.00 -7.86 -6.23
C MET A 1 -2.11 -8.70 -5.31
N ASP A 2 -2.59 -9.81 -4.76
CA ASP A 2 -1.79 -10.66 -3.85
C ASP A 2 -0.51 -11.21 -4.47
N ALA A 3 -0.53 -11.59 -5.75
CA ALA A 3 0.66 -12.00 -6.47
C ALA A 3 1.73 -10.89 -6.50
N LEU A 4 1.35 -9.64 -6.80
CA LEU A 4 2.26 -8.48 -6.78
C LEU A 4 2.78 -8.19 -5.36
N LEU A 5 1.91 -8.28 -4.34
CA LEU A 5 2.32 -8.14 -2.95
C LEU A 5 3.32 -9.23 -2.54
N LYS A 6 3.12 -10.47 -2.98
CA LYS A 6 4.03 -11.58 -2.68
C LYS A 6 5.36 -11.42 -3.44
N LEU A 7 5.32 -11.07 -4.72
CA LEU A 7 6.51 -10.84 -5.55
C LEU A 7 7.37 -9.70 -4.99
N SER A 8 6.76 -8.55 -4.68
CA SER A 8 7.49 -7.41 -4.09
C SER A 8 8.18 -7.79 -2.78
N LYS A 9 7.53 -8.57 -1.89
CA LYS A 9 8.14 -9.08 -0.65
C LYS A 9 9.28 -10.07 -0.89
N VAL A 10 9.14 -10.97 -1.85
CA VAL A 10 10.20 -11.92 -2.23
C VAL A 10 11.39 -11.17 -2.84
N CYS A 11 11.16 -10.21 -3.73
CA CYS A 11 12.23 -9.37 -4.27
C CYS A 11 12.93 -8.57 -3.18
N LEU A 12 12.18 -8.05 -2.21
CA LEU A 12 12.72 -7.31 -1.07
C LEU A 12 13.64 -8.20 -0.22
N SER A 13 13.22 -9.43 0.11
CA SER A 13 14.04 -10.35 0.91
C SER A 13 15.31 -10.80 0.18
N LEU A 14 15.23 -10.93 -1.15
CA LEU A 14 16.37 -11.23 -2.02
C LEU A 14 17.23 -10.01 -2.36
N LYS A 15 16.94 -8.83 -1.79
CA LYS A 15 17.67 -7.58 -2.03
C LYS A 15 17.66 -7.11 -3.49
N LYS A 16 16.65 -7.50 -4.26
CA LYS A 16 16.45 -7.07 -5.65
C LYS A 16 15.71 -5.73 -5.66
N TRP A 17 16.42 -4.66 -5.32
CA TRP A 17 15.80 -3.35 -5.02
C TRP A 17 15.01 -2.78 -6.19
N ASN A 18 15.59 -2.74 -7.40
CA ASN A 18 14.91 -2.23 -8.59
C ASN A 18 13.59 -2.97 -8.88
N LEU A 19 13.59 -4.30 -8.80
CA LEU A 19 12.36 -5.10 -8.98
C LEU A 19 11.37 -4.92 -7.83
N THR A 20 11.86 -4.72 -6.61
CA THR A 20 11.03 -4.42 -5.45
C THR A 20 10.28 -3.12 -5.65
N GLU A 21 10.97 -2.07 -6.12
CA GLU A 21 10.34 -0.78 -6.43
C GLU A 21 9.33 -0.90 -7.57
N GLN A 22 9.69 -1.61 -8.65
CA GLN A 22 8.79 -1.82 -9.78
C GLN A 22 7.48 -2.50 -9.35
N PHE A 23 7.56 -3.64 -8.64
CA PHE A 23 6.36 -4.35 -8.20
C PHE A 23 5.58 -3.59 -7.13
N ALA A 24 6.26 -2.79 -6.30
CA ALA A 24 5.59 -1.90 -5.38
C ALA A 24 4.81 -0.79 -6.12
N ASP A 25 5.37 -0.19 -7.18
CA ASP A 25 4.64 0.78 -8.00
C ASP A 25 3.44 0.17 -8.72
N GLU A 26 3.62 -1.01 -9.33
CA GLU A 26 2.51 -1.72 -9.98
C GLU A 26 1.39 -2.05 -8.98
N LEU A 27 1.74 -2.49 -7.77
CA LEU A 27 0.78 -2.73 -6.70
C LEU A 27 0.05 -1.44 -6.28
N ARG A 28 0.77 -0.33 -6.17
CA ARG A 28 0.21 0.99 -5.82
C ARG A 28 -0.79 1.46 -6.88
N ILE A 29 -0.40 1.41 -8.15
CA ILE A 29 -1.25 1.82 -9.27
C ILE A 29 -2.52 0.97 -9.30
N LEU A 30 -2.38 -0.36 -9.27
CA LEU A 30 -3.52 -1.27 -9.33
C LEU A 30 -4.46 -1.12 -8.13
N SER A 31 -3.93 -0.99 -6.92
CA SER A 31 -4.76 -0.79 -5.71
C SER A 31 -5.46 0.56 -5.70
N THR A 32 -4.83 1.61 -6.23
CA THR A 32 -5.44 2.94 -6.36
C THR A 32 -6.58 2.93 -7.37
N ILE A 33 -6.38 2.34 -8.55
CA ILE A 33 -7.42 2.20 -9.58
C ILE A 33 -8.60 1.43 -9.01
N ARG A 34 -8.35 0.27 -8.39
CA ARG A 34 -9.41 -0.55 -7.82
C ARG A 34 -10.17 0.18 -6.70
N TYR A 35 -9.48 0.95 -5.85
CA TYR A 35 -10.12 1.76 -4.83
C TYR A 35 -11.04 2.84 -5.43
N GLN A 36 -10.60 3.51 -6.49
CA GLN A 36 -11.41 4.54 -7.17
C GLN A 36 -12.66 3.95 -7.84
N GLU A 37 -12.52 2.78 -8.48
CA GLU A 37 -13.65 2.05 -9.06
C GLU A 37 -14.68 1.67 -8.00
N GLU A 38 -14.24 1.09 -6.88
CA GLU A 38 -15.13 0.71 -5.78
C GLU A 38 -15.81 1.93 -5.13
N LEU A 39 -15.08 3.03 -4.99
CA LEU A 39 -15.64 4.27 -4.47
C LEU A 39 -16.73 4.84 -5.39
N LEU A 40 -16.55 4.73 -6.72
CA LEU A 40 -17.56 5.13 -7.69
C LEU A 40 -18.82 4.26 -7.58
N LEU A 41 -18.66 2.93 -7.54
CA LEU A 41 -19.77 1.98 -7.39
C LEU A 41 -20.58 2.24 -6.11
N MET A 42 -19.88 2.47 -4.99
CA MET A 42 -20.50 2.82 -3.72
C MET A 42 -21.32 4.12 -3.82
N LYS A 43 -20.80 5.14 -4.51
CA LYS A 43 -21.51 6.42 -4.75
C LYS A 43 -22.73 6.28 -5.67
N GLU A 44 -22.71 5.31 -6.59
CA GLU A 44 -23.83 4.95 -7.45
C GLU A 44 -24.89 4.07 -6.74
N GLY A 45 -24.69 3.73 -5.46
CA GLY A 45 -25.59 2.87 -4.69
C GLY A 45 -25.44 1.38 -5.01
N LYS A 46 -24.46 0.98 -5.82
CA LYS A 46 -24.12 -0.42 -6.07
C LYS A 46 -23.30 -0.92 -4.88
N THR A 47 -23.88 -1.82 -4.11
CA THR A 47 -23.38 -2.22 -2.79
C THR A 47 -22.74 -3.59 -2.75
N GLU A 48 -22.56 -4.26 -3.89
CA GLU A 48 -21.84 -5.53 -3.92
C GLU A 48 -20.38 -5.28 -3.53
N PRO A 49 -19.93 -5.81 -2.37
CA PRO A 49 -18.59 -5.53 -1.89
C PRO A 49 -17.58 -6.26 -2.76
N LEU A 50 -16.55 -5.55 -3.22
CA LEU A 50 -15.40 -6.21 -3.81
C LEU A 50 -14.76 -7.19 -2.81
N ILE A 51 -14.74 -8.46 -3.22
CA ILE A 51 -14.07 -9.52 -2.47
C ILE A 51 -12.61 -9.57 -2.91
N THR A 52 -11.72 -9.07 -2.06
CA THR A 52 -10.27 -9.29 -2.13
C THR A 52 -9.80 -10.11 -0.93
N GLU A 53 -8.64 -10.77 -1.05
CA GLU A 53 -8.07 -11.52 0.09
C GLU A 53 -7.76 -10.61 1.29
N ARG A 54 -7.52 -9.31 1.06
CA ARG A 54 -7.19 -8.31 2.06
C ARG A 54 -7.91 -7.00 1.74
N PRO A 55 -8.20 -6.14 2.74
CA PRO A 55 -8.74 -4.80 2.48
C PRO A 55 -7.84 -3.98 1.53
N LEU A 56 -8.42 -3.15 0.66
CA LEU A 56 -7.67 -2.36 -0.34
C LEU A 56 -6.60 -1.46 0.29
N VAL A 57 -6.89 -0.89 1.46
CA VAL A 57 -5.94 -0.09 2.25
C VAL A 57 -4.65 -0.85 2.57
N VAL A 58 -4.70 -2.17 2.69
CA VAL A 58 -3.51 -3.01 2.93
C VAL A 58 -2.61 -3.03 1.71
N TYR A 59 -3.15 -3.23 0.51
CA TYR A 59 -2.34 -3.23 -0.72
C TYR A 59 -1.73 -1.86 -0.97
N TYR A 60 -2.53 -0.80 -0.78
CA TYR A 60 -2.07 0.58 -0.91
C TYR A 60 -0.94 0.86 0.08
N GLY A 61 -1.15 0.70 1.39
CA GLY A 61 -0.12 0.99 2.39
C GLY A 61 1.12 0.10 2.27
N GLN A 62 0.97 -1.19 1.92
CA GLN A 62 2.10 -2.08 1.68
C GLN A 62 2.94 -1.63 0.49
N SER A 63 2.32 -1.13 -0.58
CA SER A 63 3.03 -0.65 -1.76
C SER A 63 3.99 0.49 -1.42
N TYR A 64 3.53 1.47 -0.65
CA TYR A 64 4.35 2.59 -0.20
C TYR A 64 5.43 2.13 0.78
N LEU A 65 5.09 1.31 1.78
CA LEU A 65 6.04 0.79 2.77
C LEU A 65 7.18 -0.01 2.12
N ILE A 66 6.86 -0.92 1.19
CA ILE A 66 7.87 -1.75 0.53
C ILE A 66 8.81 -0.87 -0.31
N LYS A 67 8.25 0.10 -1.03
CA LYS A 67 9.05 1.04 -1.83
C LYS A 67 9.94 1.92 -0.95
N SER A 68 9.44 2.43 0.18
CA SER A 68 10.25 3.23 1.09
C SER A 68 11.45 2.43 1.63
N ILE A 69 11.25 1.16 1.99
CA ILE A 69 12.33 0.27 2.44
C ILE A 69 13.36 0.07 1.32
N ALA A 70 12.93 -0.22 0.09
CA ALA A 70 13.84 -0.43 -1.03
C ALA A 70 14.68 0.82 -1.34
N LEU A 71 14.07 2.00 -1.34
CA LEU A 71 14.75 3.29 -1.51
C LEU A 71 15.76 3.54 -0.37
N PHE A 72 15.36 3.30 0.87
CA PHE A 72 16.23 3.44 2.03
C PHE A 72 17.45 2.53 1.93
N LYS A 73 17.26 1.27 1.54
CA LYS A 73 18.36 0.30 1.37
C LYS A 73 19.32 0.64 0.23
N GLN A 74 18.92 1.50 -0.70
CA GLN A 74 19.77 2.03 -1.76
C GLN A 74 20.42 3.38 -1.42
N GLY A 75 20.16 3.93 -0.22
CA GLY A 75 20.68 5.24 0.20
C GLY A 75 19.86 6.42 -0.33
N HIS A 76 18.69 6.20 -0.94
CA HIS A 76 17.80 7.26 -1.43
C HIS A 76 16.86 7.76 -0.32
N TYR A 77 17.44 8.28 0.77
CA TYR A 77 16.71 8.60 2.01
C TYR A 77 15.59 9.62 1.83
N GLU A 78 15.82 10.72 1.10
CA GLU A 78 14.78 11.73 0.86
C GLU A 78 13.58 11.17 0.11
N LYS A 79 13.83 10.33 -0.91
CA LYS A 79 12.75 9.65 -1.64
C LYS A 79 12.04 8.65 -0.72
N ALA A 80 12.78 7.91 0.11
CA ALA A 80 12.18 6.97 1.06
C ALA A 80 11.20 7.69 2.01
N LYS A 81 11.59 8.87 2.52
CA LYS A 81 10.75 9.70 3.38
C LYS A 81 9.45 10.14 2.70
N GLN A 82 9.52 10.58 1.43
CA GLN A 82 8.32 10.91 0.64
C GLN A 82 7.36 9.72 0.52
N TYR A 83 7.89 8.50 0.38
CA TYR A 83 7.06 7.29 0.36
C TYR A 83 6.51 6.92 1.74
N ILE A 84 7.19 7.28 2.83
CA ILE A 84 6.66 7.11 4.20
C ILE A 84 5.45 7.99 4.43
N GLU A 85 5.54 9.26 4.04
CA GLU A 85 4.44 10.23 4.14
C GLU A 85 3.18 9.73 3.40
N GLY A 86 3.36 8.97 2.32
CA GLY A 86 2.25 8.39 1.56
C GLY A 86 1.46 7.28 2.27
N TYR A 87 2.00 6.65 3.32
CA TYR A 87 1.26 5.70 4.16
C TYR A 87 1.12 6.12 5.63
N GLU A 88 1.68 7.25 6.01
CA GLU A 88 1.65 7.78 7.38
C GLU A 88 0.24 8.11 7.84
N ASP A 89 -0.59 8.65 6.94
CA ASP A 89 -2.01 8.86 7.17
C ASP A 89 -2.87 8.28 6.05
N LEU A 90 -3.53 7.16 6.37
CA LEU A 90 -4.51 6.51 5.51
C LEU A 90 -5.95 6.74 6.01
N GLY A 91 -6.17 7.74 6.87
CA GLY A 91 -7.49 8.10 7.39
C GLY A 91 -8.47 8.59 6.31
N TRP A 92 -7.98 8.97 5.14
CA TRP A 92 -8.79 9.37 3.99
C TRP A 92 -9.44 8.19 3.23
N PHE A 93 -9.06 6.93 3.54
CA PHE A 93 -9.74 5.77 2.96
C PHE A 93 -11.18 5.69 3.47
N GLU A 94 -12.15 5.81 2.56
CA GLU A 94 -13.58 5.77 2.89
C GLU A 94 -14.07 4.33 3.08
N ILE A 95 -13.54 3.41 2.27
CA ILE A 95 -13.93 1.99 2.25
C ILE A 95 -13.10 1.22 3.30
N LEU A 96 -13.49 1.34 4.57
CA LEU A 96 -12.82 0.69 5.70
C LEU A 96 -13.80 -0.04 6.63
N ASP A 97 -13.61 -1.35 6.74
CA ASP A 97 -14.18 -2.16 7.81
C ASP A 97 -13.30 -2.05 9.09
N GLU A 98 -13.72 -2.73 10.17
CA GLU A 98 -12.97 -2.72 11.43
C GLU A 98 -11.54 -3.26 11.25
N GLN A 99 -11.35 -4.25 10.37
CA GLN A 99 -10.02 -4.78 10.05
C GLN A 99 -9.18 -3.73 9.33
N GLY A 100 -9.74 -3.03 8.36
CA GLY A 100 -9.11 -1.93 7.63
C GLY A 100 -8.64 -0.82 8.58
N LYS A 101 -9.47 -0.40 9.53
CA LYS A 101 -9.09 0.61 10.54
C LYS A 101 -7.89 0.17 11.38
N LYS A 102 -7.88 -1.09 11.85
CA LYS A 102 -6.71 -1.65 12.57
C LYS A 102 -5.44 -1.66 11.70
N LYS A 103 -5.57 -1.80 10.38
CA LYS A 103 -4.41 -1.72 9.46
C LYS A 103 -3.93 -0.29 9.28
N VAL A 104 -4.82 0.69 9.19
CA VAL A 104 -4.48 2.13 9.14
C VAL A 104 -3.63 2.51 10.35
N ASP A 105 -4.07 2.14 11.56
CA ASP A 105 -3.30 2.44 12.79
C ASP A 105 -1.92 1.77 12.80
N LYS A 106 -1.84 0.54 12.26
CA LYS A 106 -0.57 -0.17 12.11
C LYS A 106 0.38 0.53 11.13
N PHE A 107 -0.14 1.04 10.02
CA PHE A 107 0.66 1.80 9.06
C PHE A 107 1.17 3.11 9.66
N ARG A 108 0.34 3.82 10.43
CA ARG A 108 0.75 5.02 11.17
C ARG A 108 1.91 4.71 12.13
N LEU A 109 1.82 3.63 12.90
CA LEU A 109 2.91 3.21 13.79
C LEU A 109 4.20 2.88 13.03
N TRP A 110 4.09 2.19 11.89
CA TRP A 110 5.24 1.89 11.04
C TRP A 110 5.85 3.15 10.42
N ALA A 111 5.06 4.15 10.07
CA ALA A 111 5.56 5.40 9.54
C ALA A 111 6.44 6.11 10.57
N ILE A 112 5.97 6.20 11.82
CA ILE A 112 6.75 6.77 12.94
C ILE A 112 8.08 6.02 13.12
N ALA A 113 8.08 4.70 13.01
CA ALA A 113 9.29 3.88 13.21
C ALA A 113 10.29 3.96 12.04
N ASN A 114 9.83 4.30 10.83
CA ASN A 114 10.65 4.28 9.62
C ASN A 114 11.12 5.67 9.16
N LYS A 115 10.58 6.75 9.75
CA LYS A 115 10.84 8.15 9.40
C LYS A 115 12.15 8.65 10.01
#